data_AF-A0A6J7UC02-F1
#
_entry.id   AF-A0A6J7UC02-F1
#
_cell.length_a   1.000
_cell.length_b   1.000
_cell.length_c   1.000
_cell.angle_alpha   90.00
_cell.angle_beta   90.00
_cell.angle_gamma   90.00
#
_symmetry.space_group_name_H-M   'P 1'
#
loop_
_entity.id
_entity.type
_entity.pdbx_description
1 polymer ?
#
loop_
_entity_poly.entity_id
_entity_poly.type
_entity_poly.pdbx_seq_one_letter_code
_entity_poly.pdbx_strand_id
1 'polypeptide(L)'
;MNAANGAVIHHDPPAVVGRRERLGVRLIIVADASFVFAMVFTYFYLRNLNLNQGWLPKDGHTFSIASGWVTTVPLIVAALIHKAFQSNRSTSLLPFATFGVLLIGGYLQWKQLATMPFVVDTDGVKTFEGAYASSWFLIGGGNFLHYVLGSFVALGIALRNQREKIDPVLKEWRLATAGTWFNWIAISGVICAVTISII
;
A
#
# COMPACT_ATOMS: atom_id res chain seq x y z
N MET A 1 35.42 0.27 49.33
CA MET A 1 35.54 -0.12 47.92
C MET A 1 34.15 -0.52 47.43
N ASN A 2 33.44 0.37 46.74
CA ASN A 2 32.09 0.08 46.23
C ASN A 2 32.17 -0.20 44.73
N ALA A 3 32.03 -1.47 44.35
CA ALA A 3 31.84 -1.87 42.96
C ALA A 3 30.40 -1.52 42.56
N ALA A 4 30.23 -0.42 41.83
CA ALA A 4 29.00 -0.14 41.11
C ALA A 4 28.90 -1.14 39.96
N ASN A 5 28.13 -2.21 40.15
CA ASN A 5 27.69 -3.10 39.08
C ASN A 5 26.70 -2.33 38.19
N GLY A 6 27.23 -1.45 37.33
CA GLY A 6 26.44 -0.83 36.27
C GLY A 6 26.02 -1.91 35.29
N ALA A 7 24.72 -2.12 35.13
CA ALA A 7 24.18 -2.97 34.08
C ALA A 7 24.72 -2.47 32.73
N VAL A 8 25.56 -3.28 32.08
CA VAL A 8 25.99 -3.01 30.71
C VAL A 8 24.78 -3.21 29.82
N ILE A 9 24.10 -2.11 29.48
CA ILE A 9 23.01 -2.15 28.50
C ILE A 9 23.67 -2.39 27.15
N HIS A 10 23.61 -3.63 26.65
CA HIS A 10 24.09 -3.94 25.32
C HIS A 10 23.14 -3.30 24.30
N HIS A 11 23.58 -2.20 23.70
CA HIS A 11 22.92 -1.63 22.53
C HIS A 11 23.51 -2.26 21.27
N ASP A 12 22.66 -2.87 20.45
CA ASP A 12 23.05 -3.35 19.13
C ASP A 12 23.57 -2.16 18.29
N PRO A 13 24.62 -2.35 17.47
CA PRO A 13 25.06 -1.31 16.55
C PRO A 13 23.91 -0.86 15.63
N PRO A 14 23.79 0.46 15.33
CA PRO A 14 22.73 1.01 14.47
C PRO A 14 22.54 0.28 13.14
N ALA A 15 23.64 -0.17 12.52
CA ALA A 15 23.60 -0.91 11.26
C ALA A 15 23.00 -2.32 11.38
N VAL A 16 23.17 -2.99 12.54
CA VAL A 16 22.58 -4.32 12.80
C VAL A 16 21.08 -4.20 12.95
N VAL A 17 20.63 -3.21 13.73
CA VAL A 17 19.20 -2.89 13.89
C VAL A 17 18.56 -2.56 12.55
N GLY A 18 19.16 -1.65 11.77
CA GLY A 18 18.65 -1.26 10.46
C GLY A 18 18.56 -2.43 9.47
N ARG A 19 19.54 -3.35 9.47
CA ARG A 19 19.51 -4.55 8.62
C ARG A 19 18.38 -5.50 9.00
N ARG A 20 18.15 -5.70 10.30
CA ARG A 20 17.05 -6.54 10.82
C ARG A 20 15.67 -5.94 10.49
N GLU A 21 15.49 -4.64 10.71
CA GLU A 21 14.27 -3.92 10.34
C GLU A 21 13.98 -4.07 8.83
N ARG A 22 15.01 -3.89 7.98
CA ARG A 22 14.86 -4.03 6.53
C ARG A 22 14.50 -5.45 6.09
N LEU A 23 15.09 -6.46 6.72
CA LEU A 23 14.76 -7.86 6.43
C LEU A 23 13.29 -8.15 6.77
N GLY A 24 12.82 -7.69 7.94
CA GLY A 24 11.42 -7.85 8.34
C GLY A 24 10.45 -7.26 7.34
N VAL A 25 10.69 -6.02 6.89
CA VAL A 25 9.85 -5.37 5.87
C VAL A 25 9.87 -6.12 4.54
N ARG A 26 11.02 -6.65 4.11
CA ARG A 26 11.09 -7.46 2.88
C ARG A 26 10.28 -8.75 2.97
N LEU A 27 10.29 -9.43 4.11
CA LEU A 27 9.48 -10.64 4.31
C LEU A 27 7.98 -10.32 4.29
N ILE A 28 7.57 -9.20 4.89
CA ILE A 28 6.20 -8.70 4.81
C ILE A 28 5.82 -8.40 3.35
N ILE A 29 6.69 -7.76 2.58
CA ILE A 29 6.48 -7.51 1.15
C ILE A 29 6.28 -8.81 0.37
N VAL A 30 7.06 -9.86 0.65
CA VAL A 30 6.89 -11.17 -0.01
C VAL A 30 5.55 -11.82 0.34
N ALA A 31 5.12 -11.72 1.60
CA ALA A 31 3.82 -12.22 2.02
C ALA A 31 2.68 -11.46 1.34
N ASP A 32 2.76 -10.12 1.32
CA ASP A 32 1.77 -9.25 0.67
C ASP A 32 1.75 -9.47 -0.86
N ALA A 33 2.91 -9.66 -1.50
CA ALA A 33 3.01 -10.01 -2.91
C ALA A 33 2.26 -11.30 -3.23
N SER A 34 2.37 -12.32 -2.37
CA SER A 34 1.64 -13.58 -2.54
C SER A 34 0.13 -13.35 -2.51
N PHE A 35 -0.36 -12.45 -1.65
CA PHE A 35 -1.76 -12.06 -1.59
C PHE A 35 -2.21 -11.32 -2.84
N VAL A 36 -1.42 -10.36 -3.32
CA VAL A 36 -1.68 -9.63 -4.58
C VAL A 36 -1.77 -10.60 -5.77
N PHE A 37 -0.79 -11.51 -5.91
CA PHE A 37 -0.82 -12.50 -6.99
C PHE A 37 -1.99 -13.47 -6.88
N ALA A 38 -2.41 -13.85 -5.67
CA ALA A 38 -3.61 -14.65 -5.46
C ALA A 38 -4.88 -13.91 -5.90
N MET A 39 -5.01 -12.61 -5.61
CA MET A 39 -6.13 -11.79 -6.10
C MET A 39 -6.14 -11.68 -7.62
N VAL A 40 -4.98 -11.43 -8.24
CA VAL A 40 -4.84 -11.37 -9.71
C VAL A 40 -5.19 -12.69 -10.37
N PHE A 41 -4.67 -13.80 -9.83
CA PHE A 41 -5.02 -15.14 -10.29
C PHE A 41 -6.52 -15.38 -10.20
N THR A 42 -7.14 -15.05 -9.05
CA THR A 42 -8.57 -15.22 -8.82
C THR A 42 -9.40 -14.43 -9.82
N TYR A 43 -9.00 -13.18 -10.11
CA TYR A 43 -9.65 -12.34 -11.12
C TYR A 43 -9.70 -13.02 -12.50
N PHE A 44 -8.54 -13.44 -13.02
CA PHE A 44 -8.47 -14.08 -14.33
C PHE A 44 -9.10 -15.47 -14.35
N TYR A 45 -8.98 -16.22 -13.25
CA TYR A 45 -9.61 -17.53 -13.12
C TYR A 45 -11.14 -17.43 -13.21
N LEU A 46 -11.76 -16.56 -12.41
CA LEU A 46 -13.22 -16.38 -12.40
C LEU A 46 -13.72 -15.80 -13.72
N ARG A 47 -12.96 -14.90 -14.34
CA ARG A 47 -13.26 -14.38 -15.69
C ARG A 47 -13.27 -15.46 -16.75
N ASN A 48 -12.29 -16.36 -16.73
CA ASN A 48 -12.21 -17.45 -17.71
C ASN A 48 -13.21 -18.58 -17.42
N LEU A 49 -13.53 -18.79 -16.15
CA LEU A 49 -14.51 -19.79 -15.74
C LEU A 49 -15.92 -19.43 -16.23
N ASN A 50 -16.31 -18.15 -16.05
CA ASN A 50 -17.59 -17.55 -16.47
C ASN A 50 -18.81 -18.50 -16.52
N LEU A 51 -18.95 -19.37 -15.52
CA LEU A 51 -20.05 -20.32 -15.47
C LEU A 51 -21.37 -19.55 -15.34
N ASN A 52 -22.35 -19.91 -16.17
CA ASN A 52 -23.69 -19.30 -16.19
C ASN A 52 -23.69 -17.77 -16.35
N GLN A 53 -22.70 -17.18 -17.03
CA GLN A 53 -22.53 -15.71 -17.14
C GLN A 53 -22.33 -15.03 -15.77
N GLY A 54 -21.75 -15.75 -14.80
CA GLY A 54 -21.53 -15.26 -13.44
C GLY A 54 -20.34 -14.30 -13.28
N TRP A 55 -19.50 -14.11 -14.31
CA TRP A 55 -18.42 -13.11 -14.27
C TRP A 55 -18.99 -11.70 -14.23
N LEU A 56 -19.68 -11.33 -15.30
CA LEU A 56 -20.40 -10.08 -15.47
C LEU A 56 -21.82 -10.45 -15.92
N PRO A 57 -22.80 -10.44 -15.00
CA PRO A 57 -24.19 -10.76 -15.32
C PRO A 57 -24.73 -9.87 -16.45
N LYS A 58 -25.78 -10.34 -17.14
CA LYS A 58 -26.47 -9.53 -18.14
C LYS A 58 -26.96 -8.24 -17.47
N ASP A 59 -26.62 -7.10 -18.07
CA ASP A 59 -26.89 -5.75 -17.54
C ASP A 59 -26.10 -5.37 -16.26
N GLY A 60 -25.06 -6.15 -15.91
CA GLY A 60 -24.18 -5.88 -14.77
C GLY A 60 -23.26 -4.67 -14.97
N HIS A 61 -22.98 -3.96 -13.89
CA HIS A 61 -22.22 -2.72 -13.92
C HIS A 61 -20.71 -2.95 -13.79
N THR A 62 -19.93 -2.15 -14.52
CA THR A 62 -18.47 -2.12 -14.41
C THR A 62 -17.97 -0.74 -14.08
N PHE A 63 -16.80 -0.64 -13.46
CA PHE A 63 -16.06 0.61 -13.50
C PHE A 63 -15.39 0.81 -14.86
N SER A 64 -15.06 2.07 -15.18
CA SER A 64 -14.22 2.36 -16.32
C SER A 64 -12.81 1.81 -16.13
N ILE A 65 -12.13 1.54 -17.24
CA ILE A 65 -10.72 1.12 -17.27
C ILE A 65 -9.80 2.12 -16.54
N ALA A 66 -10.15 3.41 -16.58
CA ALA A 66 -9.39 4.46 -15.91
C ALA A 66 -9.47 4.38 -14.37
N SER A 67 -10.47 3.68 -13.81
CA SER A 67 -10.73 3.67 -12.36
C SER A 67 -9.54 3.17 -11.54
N GLY A 68 -8.87 2.10 -11.98
CA GLY A 68 -7.68 1.58 -11.30
C GLY A 68 -6.48 2.54 -11.32
N TRP A 69 -6.35 3.31 -12.39
CA TRP A 69 -5.25 4.27 -12.53
C TRP A 69 -5.43 5.50 -11.64
N VAL A 70 -6.67 5.96 -11.45
CA VAL A 70 -6.99 7.07 -10.54
C VAL A 70 -6.47 6.81 -9.13
N THR A 71 -6.52 5.56 -8.66
CA THR A 71 -6.03 5.17 -7.34
C THR A 71 -4.64 4.56 -7.34
N THR A 72 -3.97 4.46 -8.48
CA THR A 72 -2.59 3.94 -8.58
C THR A 72 -1.57 5.06 -8.74
N VAL A 73 -1.91 6.09 -9.51
CA VAL A 73 -1.03 7.26 -9.73
C VAL A 73 -0.54 7.89 -8.41
N PRO A 74 -1.38 8.08 -7.37
CA PRO A 74 -0.89 8.65 -6.11
C PRO A 74 0.15 7.76 -5.40
N LEU A 75 0.06 6.42 -5.49
CA LEU A 75 1.08 5.52 -4.94
C LEU A 75 2.43 5.71 -5.64
N ILE A 76 2.42 5.81 -6.98
CA ILE A 76 3.62 6.06 -7.78
C ILE A 76 4.23 7.41 -7.39
N VAL A 77 3.42 8.45 -7.32
CA VAL A 77 3.87 9.80 -6.95
C VAL A 77 4.45 9.79 -5.53
N ALA A 78 3.81 9.13 -4.57
CA ALA A 78 4.32 9.01 -3.20
C ALA A 78 5.69 8.32 -3.15
N ALA A 79 5.87 7.23 -3.89
CA ALA A 79 7.16 6.53 -3.99
C ALA A 79 8.25 7.43 -4.59
N LEU A 80 7.94 8.20 -5.63
CA LEU A 80 8.86 9.14 -6.27
C LEU A 80 9.24 10.31 -5.34
N ILE A 81 8.27 10.91 -4.64
CA ILE A 81 8.53 11.98 -3.67
C ILE A 81 9.43 11.47 -2.53
N HIS A 82 9.14 10.29 -1.99
CA HIS A 82 9.98 9.71 -0.95
C HIS A 82 11.39 9.39 -1.45
N LYS A 83 11.54 8.92 -2.70
CA LYS A 83 12.85 8.73 -3.32
C LYS A 83 13.60 10.05 -3.48
N ALA A 84 12.91 11.12 -3.89
CA ALA A 84 13.49 12.45 -3.97
C ALA A 84 13.98 12.95 -2.60
N PHE A 85 13.21 12.72 -1.53
CA PHE A 85 13.61 13.03 -0.17
C PHE A 85 14.85 12.24 0.29
N GLN A 86 14.96 10.97 -0.09
CA GLN A 86 16.15 10.17 0.21
C GLN A 86 17.41 10.75 -0.44
N SER A 87 17.30 11.23 -1.69
CA SER A 87 18.41 11.85 -2.42
C SER A 87 18.75 13.27 -1.96
N ASN A 88 17.75 14.08 -1.60
CA ASN A 88 17.94 15.45 -1.15
C ASN A 88 17.22 15.69 0.17
N ARG A 89 17.95 15.47 1.26
CA ARG A 89 17.44 15.52 2.64
C ARG A 89 17.25 16.94 3.18
N SER A 90 17.64 17.97 2.41
CA SER A 90 17.49 19.38 2.81
C SER A 90 16.03 19.84 2.80
N THR A 91 15.17 19.20 2.01
CA THR A 91 13.76 19.57 1.88
C THR A 91 12.91 18.82 2.90
N SER A 92 12.77 19.39 4.10
CA SER A 92 12.04 18.79 5.23
C SER A 92 10.53 18.59 5.00
N LEU A 93 9.96 19.22 3.97
CA LEU A 93 8.53 19.10 3.60
C LEU A 93 8.19 17.85 2.78
N LEU A 94 9.16 17.22 2.10
CA LEU A 94 8.88 16.08 1.21
C LEU A 94 8.25 14.85 1.91
N PRO A 95 8.59 14.51 3.17
CA PRO A 95 7.86 13.47 3.91
C PRO A 95 6.39 13.81 4.15
N PHE A 96 6.07 15.08 4.44
CA PHE A 96 4.68 15.53 4.57
C PHE A 96 3.95 15.51 3.24
N ALA A 97 4.63 15.85 2.14
CA ALA A 97 4.07 15.73 0.80
C ALA A 97 3.78 14.26 0.45
N THR A 98 4.68 13.34 0.79
CA THR A 98 4.45 11.88 0.64
C THR A 98 3.20 11.45 1.39
N PHE A 99 3.06 11.86 2.65
CA PHE A 99 1.87 11.58 3.46
C PHE A 99 0.59 12.18 2.84
N GLY A 100 0.62 13.45 2.42
CA GLY A 100 -0.54 14.11 1.82
C GLY A 100 -1.01 13.43 0.53
N VAL A 101 -0.09 13.02 -0.34
CA VAL A 101 -0.42 12.29 -1.57
C VAL A 101 -1.07 10.93 -1.25
N LEU A 102 -0.58 10.22 -0.24
CA LEU A 102 -1.16 8.95 0.19
C LEU A 102 -2.56 9.13 0.81
N LEU A 103 -2.81 10.21 1.55
CA LEU A 103 -4.15 10.53 2.03
C LEU A 103 -5.12 10.83 0.89
N ILE A 104 -4.69 11.61 -0.11
CA ILE A 104 -5.51 11.92 -1.29
C ILE A 104 -5.85 10.63 -2.03
N GLY A 105 -4.85 9.78 -2.32
CA GLY A 105 -5.08 8.51 -2.99
C GLY A 105 -5.96 7.54 -2.19
N GLY A 106 -5.77 7.48 -0.87
CA GLY A 106 -6.61 6.71 0.05
C GLY A 106 -8.07 7.20 0.05
N TYR A 107 -8.29 8.51 0.02
CA TYR A 107 -9.63 9.09 -0.11
C TYR A 107 -10.27 8.72 -1.47
N LEU A 108 -9.52 8.78 -2.57
CA LEU A 108 -10.02 8.39 -3.89
C LEU A 108 -10.41 6.90 -3.92
N GLN A 109 -9.58 6.02 -3.34
CA GLN A 109 -9.87 4.58 -3.25
C GLN A 109 -11.07 4.30 -2.35
N TRP A 110 -11.15 4.97 -1.19
CA TRP A 110 -12.32 4.91 -0.31
C TRP A 110 -13.59 5.34 -1.03
N LYS A 111 -13.55 6.46 -1.77
CA LYS A 111 -14.69 6.95 -2.54
C LYS A 111 -15.15 5.93 -3.56
N GLN A 112 -14.23 5.32 -4.32
CA GLN A 112 -14.60 4.27 -5.27
C GLN A 112 -15.27 3.07 -4.60
N LEU A 113 -14.74 2.61 -3.45
CA LEU A 113 -15.34 1.53 -2.67
C LEU A 113 -16.71 1.90 -2.09
N ALA A 114 -16.89 3.15 -1.66
CA ALA A 114 -18.15 3.64 -1.10
C ALA A 114 -19.25 3.86 -2.16
N THR A 115 -18.86 4.08 -3.42
CA THR A 115 -19.79 4.39 -4.53
C THR A 115 -19.73 3.35 -5.65
N MET A 116 -19.48 2.08 -5.32
CA MET A 116 -19.42 1.01 -6.32
C MET A 116 -20.80 0.80 -6.98
N PRO A 117 -20.89 0.79 -8.32
CA PRO A 117 -22.17 0.69 -9.02
C PRO A 117 -22.75 -0.74 -9.05
N PHE A 118 -21.95 -1.74 -8.70
CA PHE A 118 -22.28 -3.17 -8.79
C PHE A 118 -22.59 -3.81 -7.43
N VAL A 119 -23.07 -3.00 -6.48
CA VAL A 119 -23.64 -3.48 -5.21
C VAL A 119 -25.16 -3.32 -5.31
N VAL A 120 -25.88 -4.43 -5.42
CA VAL A 120 -27.35 -4.44 -5.57
C VAL A 120 -28.00 -4.73 -4.23
N ASP A 121 -29.06 -4.00 -3.95
CA ASP A 121 -29.96 -4.28 -2.84
C ASP A 121 -31.05 -5.25 -3.33
N THR A 122 -31.03 -6.49 -2.84
CA THR A 122 -32.09 -7.46 -3.10
C THR A 122 -32.71 -7.82 -1.75
N ASP A 123 -33.97 -7.44 -1.55
CA ASP A 123 -34.75 -7.69 -0.33
C ASP A 123 -34.08 -7.24 0.98
N GLY A 124 -33.40 -6.09 0.95
CA GLY A 124 -32.71 -5.53 2.13
C GLY A 124 -31.31 -6.11 2.37
N VAL A 125 -30.84 -6.97 1.46
CA VAL A 125 -29.49 -7.55 1.49
C VAL A 125 -28.67 -6.98 0.34
N LYS A 126 -27.58 -6.28 0.68
CA LYS A 126 -26.61 -5.77 -0.30
C LYS A 126 -25.68 -6.89 -0.75
N THR A 127 -25.69 -7.21 -2.03
CA THR A 127 -24.87 -8.26 -2.65
C THR A 127 -24.07 -7.71 -3.83
N PHE A 128 -22.96 -8.38 -4.17
CA PHE A 128 -22.16 -8.04 -5.34
C PHE A 128 -22.78 -8.64 -6.61
N GLU A 129 -22.83 -7.87 -7.70
CA GLU A 129 -23.27 -8.32 -9.04
C GLU A 129 -22.24 -9.25 -9.69
N GLY A 130 -22.15 -10.48 -9.19
CA GLY A 130 -21.28 -11.51 -9.76
C GLY A 130 -19.82 -11.45 -9.32
N ALA A 131 -19.00 -12.24 -10.00
CA ALA A 131 -17.60 -12.47 -9.62
C ALA A 131 -16.68 -11.30 -9.95
N TYR A 132 -17.00 -10.49 -10.97
CA TYR A 132 -16.28 -9.24 -11.28
C TYR A 132 -16.33 -8.28 -10.09
N ALA A 133 -17.53 -8.00 -9.60
CA ALA A 133 -17.78 -7.07 -8.49
C ALA A 133 -17.02 -7.47 -7.22
N SER A 134 -17.06 -8.76 -6.87
CA SER A 134 -16.37 -9.30 -5.70
C SER A 134 -14.84 -9.24 -5.85
N SER A 135 -14.32 -9.57 -7.04
CA SER A 135 -12.88 -9.51 -7.33
C SER A 135 -12.36 -8.07 -7.34
N TRP A 136 -13.13 -7.14 -7.92
CA TRP A 136 -12.81 -5.72 -7.91
C TRP A 136 -12.78 -5.17 -6.50
N PHE A 137 -13.77 -5.54 -5.66
CA PHE A 137 -13.81 -5.13 -4.26
C PHE A 137 -12.57 -5.58 -3.48
N LEU A 138 -12.14 -6.84 -3.65
CA LEU A 138 -10.93 -7.34 -2.99
C LEU A 138 -9.68 -6.59 -3.45
N ILE A 139 -9.51 -6.37 -4.76
CA ILE A 139 -8.37 -5.62 -5.30
C ILE A 139 -8.37 -4.17 -4.78
N GLY A 140 -9.52 -3.50 -4.83
CA GLY A 140 -9.66 -2.12 -4.34
C GLY A 140 -9.46 -2.02 -2.82
N GLY A 141 -9.95 -3.01 -2.06
CA GLY A 141 -9.76 -3.10 -0.61
C GLY A 141 -8.30 -3.35 -0.22
N GLY A 142 -7.59 -4.22 -0.94
CA GLY A 142 -6.15 -4.42 -0.75
C GLY A 142 -5.36 -3.14 -1.01
N ASN A 143 -5.69 -2.43 -2.10
CA ASN A 143 -5.07 -1.15 -2.42
C ASN A 143 -5.38 -0.08 -1.36
N PHE A 144 -6.59 -0.07 -0.80
CA PHE A 144 -6.96 0.81 0.32
C PHE A 144 -6.12 0.54 1.57
N LEU A 145 -5.87 -0.74 1.89
CA LEU A 145 -4.99 -1.10 3.00
C LEU A 145 -3.56 -0.59 2.79
N HIS A 146 -3.03 -0.67 1.56
CA HIS A 146 -1.73 -0.09 1.22
C HIS A 146 -1.68 1.42 1.46
N TYR A 147 -2.77 2.15 1.17
CA TYR A 147 -2.87 3.57 1.50
C TYR A 147 -2.88 3.85 3.00
N VAL A 148 -3.62 3.07 3.79
CA VAL A 148 -3.66 3.23 5.26
C VAL A 148 -2.28 2.99 5.86
N LEU A 149 -1.65 1.87 5.53
CA LEU A 149 -0.33 1.51 6.04
C LEU A 149 0.75 2.47 5.54
N GLY A 150 0.73 2.82 4.26
CA GLY A 150 1.64 3.79 3.66
C GLY A 150 1.53 5.15 4.33
N SER A 151 0.31 5.64 4.56
CA SER A 151 0.07 6.92 5.23
C SER A 151 0.62 6.92 6.65
N PHE A 152 0.41 5.84 7.40
CA PHE A 152 0.96 5.69 8.75
C PHE A 152 2.49 5.76 8.77
N VAL A 153 3.15 5.04 7.85
CA VAL A 153 4.62 5.06 7.72
C VAL A 153 5.12 6.45 7.31
N ALA A 154 4.48 7.09 6.33
CA ALA A 154 4.86 8.42 5.85
C ALA A 154 4.72 9.48 6.95
N LEU A 155 3.63 9.45 7.72
CA LEU A 155 3.44 10.33 8.87
C LEU A 155 4.51 10.11 9.94
N GLY A 156 4.81 8.84 10.26
CA GLY A 156 5.87 8.49 11.21
C GLY A 156 7.22 9.06 10.80
N ILE A 157 7.58 9.00 9.52
CA ILE A 157 8.81 9.59 8.98
C ILE A 157 8.76 11.13 9.06
N ALA A 158 7.64 11.74 8.71
CA ALA A 158 7.48 13.19 8.71
C ALA A 158 7.63 13.80 10.12
N LEU A 159 6.95 13.24 11.11
CA LEU A 159 7.04 13.67 12.50
C LEU A 159 8.43 13.46 13.07
N ARG A 160 9.02 12.30 12.79
CA ARG A 160 10.38 11.94 13.24
C ARG A 160 11.45 12.84 12.64
N ASN A 161 11.31 13.22 11.37
CA ASN A 161 12.26 14.11 10.70
C ASN A 161 12.31 15.51 11.34
N GLN A 162 11.24 15.95 12.01
CA GLN A 162 11.20 17.24 12.71
C GLN A 162 11.67 17.17 14.17
N ARG A 163 11.45 16.06 14.86
CA ARG A 163 11.50 16.03 16.34
C ARG A 163 12.66 15.23 16.94
N GLU A 164 13.21 14.25 16.21
CA GLU A 164 14.14 13.29 16.81
C GLU A 164 15.58 13.45 16.32
N LYS A 165 16.54 13.47 17.25
CA LYS A 165 17.97 13.29 16.96
C LYS A 165 18.25 11.79 16.85
N ILE A 166 18.16 11.27 15.63
CA ILE A 166 18.44 9.86 15.34
C ILE A 166 19.88 9.74 14.85
N ASP A 167 20.52 8.66 15.25
CA ASP A 167 21.79 8.22 14.66
C ASP A 167 21.73 8.28 13.11
N PRO A 168 22.68 8.96 12.45
CA PRO A 168 22.64 9.15 11.00
C PRO A 168 22.59 7.85 10.20
N VAL A 169 23.27 6.80 10.68
CA VAL A 169 23.30 5.49 10.03
C VAL A 169 21.93 4.83 10.14
N LEU A 170 21.33 4.82 11.34
CA LEU A 170 19.99 4.26 11.52
C LEU A 170 18.93 5.01 10.73
N LYS A 171 19.03 6.35 10.66
CA LYS A 171 18.13 7.19 9.84
C LYS A 171 18.15 6.75 8.38
N GLU A 172 19.34 6.52 7.82
CA GLU A 172 19.49 6.07 6.44
C GLU A 172 18.85 4.70 6.19
N TRP A 173 19.13 3.72 7.05
CA TRP A 173 18.52 2.39 6.95
C TRP A 173 17.00 2.44 6.99
N ARG A 174 16.42 3.24 7.89
CA ARG A 174 14.97 3.38 8.01
C ARG A 174 14.34 4.05 6.80
N LEU A 175 14.96 5.09 6.26
CA LEU A 175 14.47 5.76 5.05
C LEU A 175 14.53 4.83 3.83
N ALA A 176 15.63 4.08 3.67
CA ALA A 176 15.77 3.08 2.61
C ALA A 176 14.74 1.94 2.77
N THR A 177 14.48 1.51 4.00
CA THR A 177 13.48 0.49 4.32
C THR A 177 12.06 0.96 4.00
N ALA A 178 11.68 2.17 4.40
CA ALA A 178 10.42 2.76 4.01
C ALA A 178 10.30 2.92 2.48
N GLY A 179 11.41 3.28 1.82
CA GLY A 179 11.47 3.33 0.35
C GLY A 179 11.17 2.00 -0.32
N THR A 180 11.62 0.87 0.25
CA THR A 180 11.26 -0.45 -0.28
C THR A 180 9.76 -0.74 -0.17
N TRP A 181 9.11 -0.29 0.91
CA TRP A 181 7.66 -0.42 1.06
C TRP A 181 6.88 0.48 0.08
N PHE A 182 7.24 1.75 -0.04
CA PHE A 182 6.56 2.66 -0.97
C PHE A 182 6.70 2.24 -2.43
N ASN A 183 7.88 1.75 -2.82
CA ASN A 183 8.06 1.18 -4.16
C ASN A 183 7.19 -0.07 -4.36
N TRP A 184 7.11 -0.94 -3.36
CA TRP A 184 6.29 -2.14 -3.43
C TRP A 184 4.81 -1.82 -3.62
N ILE A 185 4.23 -0.96 -2.78
CA ILE A 185 2.80 -0.61 -2.91
C ILE A 185 2.50 0.08 -4.25
N ALA A 186 3.44 0.86 -4.81
CA ALA A 186 3.30 1.41 -6.16
C ALA A 186 3.30 0.32 -7.24
N ILE A 187 4.21 -0.66 -7.15
CA ILE A 187 4.25 -1.81 -8.08
C ILE A 187 2.97 -2.64 -7.97
N SER A 188 2.54 -2.95 -6.74
CA SER A 188 1.28 -3.65 -6.47
C SER A 188 0.10 -2.91 -7.09
N GLY A 189 0.00 -1.59 -6.88
CA GLY A 189 -1.04 -0.75 -7.48
C GLY A 189 -1.05 -0.85 -9.00
N VAL A 190 0.12 -0.81 -9.66
CA VAL A 190 0.22 -0.98 -11.12
C VAL A 190 -0.27 -2.35 -11.56
N ILE A 191 0.14 -3.43 -10.89
CA ILE A 191 -0.32 -4.80 -11.19
C ILE A 191 -1.85 -4.88 -11.08
N CYS A 192 -2.41 -4.35 -10.00
CA CYS A 192 -3.84 -4.30 -9.75
C CYS A 192 -4.58 -3.48 -10.80
N ALA A 193 -4.10 -2.27 -11.14
CA ALA A 193 -4.69 -1.39 -12.14
C ALA A 193 -4.71 -2.02 -13.53
N VAL A 194 -3.60 -2.66 -13.94
CA VAL A 194 -3.53 -3.40 -15.21
C VAL A 194 -4.53 -4.56 -15.20
N THR A 195 -4.63 -5.30 -14.10
CA THR A 195 -5.56 -6.43 -13.97
C THR A 195 -7.01 -5.99 -14.17
N ILE A 196 -7.47 -4.97 -13.43
CA ILE A 196 -8.86 -4.48 -13.52
C ILE A 196 -9.14 -3.64 -14.77
N SER A 197 -8.10 -3.30 -15.55
CA SER A 197 -8.26 -2.72 -16.88
C SER A 197 -8.75 -3.73 -17.93
N ILE A 198 -8.66 -5.04 -17.63
CA ILE A 198 -9.05 -6.12 -18.53
C ILE A 198 -10.44 -6.61 -18.13
N ILE A 199 -11.47 -6.02 -18.73
CA ILE A 199 -12.87 -6.41 -18.52
C ILE A 199 -13.22 -7.64 -19.36
#